data_AF-A0A6A6T888-F1
#
_entry.id   AF-A0A6A6T888-F1
#
_cell.length_a   1.000
_cell.length_b   1.000
_cell.length_c   1.000
_cell.angle_alpha   90.00
_cell.angle_beta   90.00
_cell.angle_gamma   90.00
#
_symmetry.space_group_name_H-M   'P 1'
#
loop_
_entity.id
_entity.type
_entity.pdbx_description
1 polymer ?
#
loop_
_entity_poly.entity_id
_entity_poly.type
_entity_poly.pdbx_seq_one_letter_code
_entity_poly.pdbx_strand_id
1 'polypeptide(L)'
;MSFNSVNKKVHPVVVEQDLIEDFRKLDRATRRSLAEGPTVHILLDGKKLFHGMPKRAFMAMCKEGQDAIAANPKAEAVSYKSDQIQRKALFRIFDYMKGNCFTAKPFVLKPDSNMLDSLELYRAGRLFFKSDQCLQGLFHHIHRYLEDGTMPSFGELEVICKLKDAFNHKVYNFAVAVMATIYSKA
;
A
#
# COMPACT_ATOMS: atom_id res chain seq x y z
N MET A 1 -48.15 -7.44 16.80
CA MET A 1 -47.36 -6.29 16.33
C MET A 1 -46.27 -6.83 15.42
N SER A 2 -46.32 -6.50 14.14
CA SER A 2 -45.38 -6.99 13.12
C SER A 2 -44.07 -6.20 13.19
N PHE A 3 -42.95 -6.88 13.38
CA PHE A 3 -41.62 -6.31 13.14
C PHE A 3 -41.26 -6.57 11.67
N ASN A 4 -41.50 -5.57 10.84
CA ASN A 4 -40.87 -5.49 9.53
C ASN A 4 -39.37 -5.24 9.75
N SER A 5 -38.55 -6.30 9.74
CA SER A 5 -37.10 -6.14 9.63
C SER A 5 -36.81 -5.56 8.25
N VAL A 6 -36.48 -4.28 8.21
CA VAL A 6 -35.99 -3.60 7.02
C VAL A 6 -34.76 -4.38 6.54
N ASN A 7 -34.95 -5.12 5.45
CA ASN A 7 -33.89 -5.64 4.61
C ASN A 7 -33.00 -4.45 4.23
N LYS A 8 -31.88 -4.26 4.95
CA LYS A 8 -30.81 -3.37 4.49
C LYS A 8 -30.21 -4.04 3.26
N LYS A 9 -30.80 -3.77 2.09
CA LYS A 9 -30.15 -3.98 0.81
C LYS A 9 -28.87 -3.13 0.85
N VAL A 10 -27.74 -3.77 1.12
CA VAL A 10 -26.43 -3.14 1.03
C VAL A 10 -26.23 -2.80 -0.45
N HIS A 11 -26.36 -1.52 -0.78
CA HIS A 11 -26.23 -1.06 -2.14
C HIS A 11 -24.84 -1.40 -2.69
N PRO A 12 -24.73 -1.91 -3.93
CA PRO A 12 -23.45 -1.98 -4.61
C PRO A 12 -22.88 -0.56 -4.69
N VAL A 13 -21.61 -0.38 -4.36
CA VAL A 13 -20.91 0.89 -4.56
C VAL A 13 -20.75 1.06 -6.05
N VAL A 14 -21.73 1.71 -6.68
CA VAL A 14 -21.60 2.35 -7.99
C VAL A 14 -21.41 3.82 -7.70
N VAL A 15 -20.30 4.15 -7.05
CA VAL A 15 -19.82 5.52 -6.99
C VAL A 15 -18.45 5.44 -7.62
N GLU A 16 -18.29 6.04 -8.80
CA GLU A 16 -16.98 6.29 -9.36
C GLU A 16 -16.17 7.01 -8.27
N GLN A 17 -15.12 6.36 -7.80
CA GLN A 17 -14.26 6.88 -6.76
C GLN A 17 -13.00 7.35 -7.44
N ASP A 18 -12.77 8.66 -7.43
CA ASP A 18 -11.53 9.24 -7.94
C ASP A 18 -10.33 8.76 -7.12
N LEU A 19 -9.23 8.49 -7.82
CA LEU A 19 -7.96 8.19 -7.18
C LEU A 19 -7.44 9.44 -6.48
N ILE A 20 -7.26 9.29 -5.17
CA ILE A 20 -6.75 10.35 -4.32
C ILE A 20 -5.23 10.33 -4.40
N GLU A 21 -4.66 11.43 -4.86
CA GLU A 21 -3.20 11.55 -4.99
C GLU A 21 -2.53 11.48 -3.62
N ASP A 22 -2.96 12.30 -2.66
CA ASP A 22 -2.44 12.28 -1.29
C ASP A 22 -3.59 12.28 -0.28
N PHE A 23 -3.88 11.12 0.28
CA PHE A 23 -4.94 10.90 1.28
C PHE A 23 -4.79 11.78 2.52
N ARG A 24 -3.57 12.22 2.83
CA ARG A 24 -3.28 13.04 4.02
C ARG A 24 -3.78 14.47 3.87
N LYS A 25 -4.04 14.93 2.63
CA LYS A 25 -4.59 16.26 2.34
C LYS A 25 -6.09 16.35 2.58
N LEU A 26 -6.76 15.21 2.74
CA LEU A 26 -8.19 15.17 3.01
C LEU A 26 -8.48 15.57 4.46
N ASP A 27 -9.56 16.33 4.65
CA ASP A 27 -10.07 16.60 5.98
C ASP A 27 -10.54 15.31 6.67
N ARG A 28 -10.78 15.40 7.98
CA ARG A 28 -11.15 14.23 8.80
C ARG A 28 -12.51 13.65 8.40
N ALA A 29 -13.49 14.46 8.03
CA ALA A 29 -14.83 14.01 7.68
C ALA A 29 -14.79 13.21 6.36
N THR A 30 -14.07 13.72 5.36
CA THR A 30 -13.85 13.07 4.07
C THR A 30 -13.08 11.75 4.23
N ARG A 31 -12.05 11.70 5.09
CA ARG A 31 -11.36 10.42 5.38
C ARG A 31 -12.28 9.40 6.04
N ARG A 32 -13.17 9.85 6.93
CA ARG A 32 -14.11 8.97 7.63
C ARG A 32 -15.19 8.43 6.69
N SER A 33 -15.68 9.23 5.74
CA SER A 33 -16.70 8.79 4.78
C SER A 33 -16.19 7.69 3.83
N LEU A 34 -14.87 7.61 3.60
CA LEU A 34 -14.22 6.53 2.83
C LEU A 34 -14.24 5.18 3.57
N ALA A 35 -14.42 5.19 4.89
CA ALA A 35 -14.61 3.96 5.67
C ALA A 35 -16.05 3.45 5.69
N GLU A 36 -17.00 4.22 5.17
CA GLU A 36 -18.42 3.87 5.19
C GLU A 36 -18.79 2.91 4.05
N GLY A 37 -19.81 2.09 4.31
CA GLY A 37 -20.37 1.18 3.32
C GLY A 37 -19.75 -0.22 3.33
N PRO A 38 -19.81 -0.95 2.20
CA PRO A 38 -19.36 -2.33 2.15
C PRO A 38 -17.84 -2.46 2.22
N THR A 39 -17.42 -3.61 2.73
CA THR A 39 -16.02 -3.98 2.82
C THR A 39 -15.66 -5.13 1.90
N VAL A 40 -14.36 -5.34 1.68
CA VAL A 40 -13.79 -6.46 0.95
C VAL A 40 -12.76 -7.19 1.81
N HIS A 41 -12.62 -8.49 1.63
CA HIS A 41 -11.56 -9.30 2.22
C HIS A 41 -10.32 -9.28 1.34
N ILE A 42 -9.14 -9.26 1.94
CA ILE A 42 -7.89 -9.41 1.22
C ILE A 42 -7.37 -10.82 1.44
N LEU A 43 -7.13 -11.55 0.36
CA LEU A 43 -6.58 -12.89 0.36
C LEU A 43 -5.13 -12.85 -0.12
N LEU A 44 -4.28 -13.69 0.48
CA LEU A 44 -2.93 -13.99 0.01
C LEU A 44 -2.84 -15.50 -0.20
N ASP A 45 -2.56 -15.93 -1.43
CA ASP A 45 -2.55 -17.35 -1.83
C ASP A 45 -3.84 -18.08 -1.43
N GLY A 46 -4.98 -17.42 -1.62
CA GLY A 46 -6.31 -17.92 -1.23
C GLY A 46 -6.63 -17.89 0.27
N LYS A 47 -5.67 -17.53 1.13
CA LYS A 47 -5.88 -17.43 2.59
C LYS A 47 -6.27 -16.01 2.97
N LYS A 48 -7.29 -15.87 3.84
CA LYS A 48 -7.71 -14.56 4.37
C LYS A 48 -6.57 -13.93 5.17
N LEU A 49 -6.10 -12.76 4.72
CA LEU A 49 -5.06 -11.98 5.38
C LEU A 49 -5.63 -10.79 6.14
N PHE A 50 -6.58 -10.08 5.51
CA PHE A 50 -7.15 -8.84 6.07
C PHE A 50 -8.67 -8.84 5.96
N HIS A 51 -9.35 -8.49 7.05
CA HIS A 51 -10.80 -8.46 7.12
C HIS A 51 -11.33 -7.03 7.14
N GLY A 52 -12.38 -6.81 6.36
CA GLY A 52 -13.15 -5.58 6.45
C GLY A 52 -12.38 -4.36 5.93
N MET A 53 -11.74 -4.48 4.77
CA MET A 53 -11.15 -3.31 4.09
C MET A 53 -12.27 -2.50 3.44
N PRO A 54 -12.49 -1.21 3.79
CA PRO A 54 -13.56 -0.43 3.18
C PRO A 54 -13.34 -0.27 1.67
N LYS A 55 -14.34 -0.61 0.85
CA LYS A 55 -14.20 -0.59 -0.62
C LYS A 55 -13.87 0.80 -1.15
N ARG A 56 -14.53 1.84 -0.62
CA ARG A 56 -14.29 3.23 -1.03
C ARG A 56 -12.85 3.67 -0.74
N ALA A 57 -12.35 3.42 0.46
CA ALA A 57 -10.95 3.68 0.80
C ALA A 57 -9.99 2.90 -0.10
N PHE A 58 -10.29 1.63 -0.38
CA PHE A 58 -9.45 0.80 -1.24
C PHE A 58 -9.39 1.33 -2.67
N MET A 59 -10.55 1.64 -3.27
CA MET A 59 -10.64 2.25 -4.60
C MET A 59 -9.98 3.63 -4.67
N ALA A 60 -10.12 4.44 -3.61
CA ALA A 60 -9.58 5.80 -3.57
C ALA A 60 -8.05 5.82 -3.48
N MET A 61 -7.45 4.86 -2.77
CA MET A 61 -6.01 4.86 -2.49
C MET A 61 -5.21 3.94 -3.41
N CYS A 62 -5.87 3.01 -4.11
CA CYS A 62 -5.22 1.98 -4.90
C CYS A 62 -5.88 1.80 -6.27
N LYS A 63 -5.10 1.97 -7.34
CA LYS A 63 -5.59 1.76 -8.71
C LYS A 63 -6.04 0.32 -8.94
N GLU A 64 -5.29 -0.66 -8.44
CA GLU A 64 -5.70 -2.06 -8.54
C GLU A 64 -7.01 -2.33 -7.80
N GLY A 65 -7.23 -1.69 -6.65
CA GLY A 65 -8.51 -1.73 -5.95
C GLY A 65 -9.65 -1.09 -6.72
N GLN A 66 -9.38 0.04 -7.39
CA GLN A 66 -10.33 0.70 -8.28
C GLN A 66 -10.71 -0.22 -9.44
N ASP A 67 -9.72 -0.79 -10.14
CA ASP A 67 -9.90 -1.67 -11.30
C ASP A 67 -10.63 -2.96 -10.89
N ALA A 68 -10.25 -3.59 -9.76
CA ALA A 68 -10.86 -4.82 -9.27
C ALA A 68 -12.34 -4.64 -8.86
N ILE A 69 -12.66 -3.56 -8.16
CA ILE A 69 -14.04 -3.28 -7.73
C ILE A 69 -14.88 -2.75 -8.89
N ALA A 70 -14.32 -1.99 -9.83
CA ALA A 70 -15.02 -1.58 -11.05
C ALA A 70 -15.38 -2.79 -11.92
N ALA A 71 -14.47 -3.76 -12.08
CA ALA A 71 -14.74 -4.99 -12.81
C ALA A 71 -15.78 -5.89 -12.14
N ASN A 72 -15.82 -5.92 -10.80
CA ASN A 72 -16.83 -6.64 -10.04
C ASN A 72 -17.26 -5.88 -8.77
N PRO A 73 -18.29 -5.03 -8.84
CA PRO A 73 -18.74 -4.23 -7.68
C PRO A 73 -19.20 -5.07 -6.49
N LYS A 74 -19.63 -6.31 -6.74
CA LYS A 74 -20.09 -7.27 -5.72
C LYS A 74 -18.96 -8.11 -5.13
N ALA A 75 -17.71 -7.91 -5.54
CA ALA A 75 -16.58 -8.68 -5.04
C ALA A 75 -16.51 -8.64 -3.50
N GLU A 76 -16.52 -9.81 -2.87
CA GLU A 76 -16.36 -9.94 -1.42
C GLU A 76 -14.89 -10.12 -1.02
N ALA A 77 -14.04 -10.46 -1.99
CA ALA A 77 -12.62 -10.67 -1.79
C ALA A 77 -11.78 -10.19 -2.98
N VAL A 78 -10.56 -9.72 -2.71
CA VAL A 78 -9.48 -9.47 -3.69
C VAL A 78 -8.28 -10.33 -3.30
N SER A 79 -7.65 -10.98 -4.27
CA SER A 79 -6.59 -11.96 -4.05
C SER A 79 -5.25 -11.49 -4.59
N TYR A 80 -4.22 -11.68 -3.79
CA TYR A 80 -2.81 -11.46 -4.12
C TYR A 80 -2.05 -12.77 -4.04
N LYS A 81 -0.90 -12.82 -4.71
CA LYS A 81 0.04 -13.94 -4.62
C LYS A 81 1.30 -13.55 -3.84
N SER A 82 1.89 -14.50 -3.11
CA SER A 82 3.10 -14.25 -2.30
C SER A 82 4.34 -13.91 -3.13
N ASP A 83 4.41 -14.33 -4.38
CA ASP A 83 5.48 -13.97 -5.32
C ASP A 83 5.43 -12.49 -5.73
N GLN A 84 4.24 -11.90 -5.77
CA GLN A 84 4.02 -10.48 -6.06
C GLN A 84 4.35 -9.61 -4.85
N ILE A 85 3.84 -9.97 -3.67
CA ILE A 85 3.92 -9.14 -2.47
C ILE A 85 4.03 -9.98 -1.19
N GLN A 86 4.96 -9.58 -0.33
CA GLN A 86 5.12 -10.25 0.96
C GLN A 86 3.93 -10.00 1.88
N ARG A 87 3.56 -11.03 2.65
CA ARG A 87 2.45 -10.99 3.62
C ARG A 87 2.52 -9.81 4.59
N LYS A 88 3.70 -9.57 5.16
CA LYS A 88 3.92 -8.50 6.16
C LYS A 88 3.71 -7.12 5.53
N ALA A 89 4.29 -6.89 4.35
CA ALA A 89 4.12 -5.65 3.60
C ALA A 89 2.64 -5.42 3.24
N LEU A 90 1.97 -6.44 2.67
CA LEU A 90 0.55 -6.37 2.30
C LEU A 90 -0.33 -5.99 3.49
N PHE A 91 -0.17 -6.68 4.63
CA PHE A 91 -0.92 -6.37 5.85
C PHE A 91 -0.72 -4.91 6.29
N ARG A 92 0.53 -4.43 6.32
CA ARG A 92 0.85 -3.05 6.73
C ARG A 92 0.28 -2.00 5.78
N ILE A 93 0.22 -2.28 4.47
CA ILE A 93 -0.41 -1.39 3.48
C ILE A 93 -1.91 -1.25 3.76
N PHE A 94 -2.63 -2.36 3.95
CA PHE A 94 -4.06 -2.31 4.21
C PHE A 94 -4.41 -1.74 5.59
N ASP A 95 -3.60 -2.06 6.60
CA ASP A 95 -3.73 -1.45 7.92
C ASP A 95 -3.52 0.07 7.86
N TYR A 96 -2.53 0.53 7.07
CA TYR A 96 -2.32 1.95 6.82
C TYR A 96 -3.53 2.62 6.16
N MET A 97 -4.08 2.03 5.09
CA MET A 97 -5.25 2.58 4.39
C MET A 97 -6.45 2.69 5.33
N LYS A 98 -6.75 1.60 6.04
CA LYS A 98 -7.88 1.56 6.99
C LYS A 98 -7.66 2.52 8.15
N GLY A 99 -6.48 2.50 8.78
CA GLY A 99 -6.15 3.32 9.94
C GLY A 99 -6.24 4.82 9.65
N ASN A 100 -5.81 5.25 8.45
CA ASN A 100 -5.89 6.65 8.06
C ASN A 100 -7.32 7.17 7.91
N CYS A 101 -8.31 6.30 7.68
CA CYS A 101 -9.73 6.66 7.64
C CYS A 101 -10.29 7.06 9.02
N PHE A 102 -9.72 6.51 10.10
CA PHE A 102 -10.27 6.68 11.47
C PHE A 102 -9.44 7.64 12.35
N THR A 103 -8.18 7.89 12.00
CA THR A 103 -7.30 8.76 12.78
C THR A 103 -7.67 10.25 12.65
N ALA A 104 -7.52 11.00 13.74
CA ALA A 104 -7.65 12.46 13.72
C ALA A 104 -6.58 13.11 12.84
N LYS A 105 -5.32 12.70 12.98
CA LYS A 105 -4.19 13.20 12.19
C LYS A 105 -3.69 12.09 11.25
N PRO A 106 -3.64 12.32 9.93
CA PRO A 106 -3.08 11.33 9.01
C PRO A 106 -1.65 10.98 9.40
N PHE A 107 -1.25 9.74 9.14
CA PHE A 107 0.12 9.29 9.36
C PHE A 107 0.74 8.80 8.05
N VAL A 108 2.04 8.56 8.09
CA VAL A 108 2.81 7.96 7.00
C VAL A 108 3.19 6.53 7.35
N LEU A 109 3.47 5.71 6.33
CA LEU A 109 4.05 4.40 6.57
C LEU A 109 5.43 4.56 7.21
N LYS A 110 5.61 3.92 8.36
CA LYS A 110 6.86 3.93 9.10
C LYS A 110 7.80 2.84 8.57
N PRO A 111 9.12 3.06 8.58
CA PRO A 111 10.08 1.98 8.41
C PRO A 111 9.87 0.84 9.39
N ASP A 112 10.32 -0.35 9.01
CA ASP A 112 10.47 -1.46 9.93
C ASP A 112 11.83 -1.41 10.63
N SER A 113 11.99 -2.25 11.65
CA SER A 113 13.29 -2.44 12.34
C SER A 113 14.34 -3.09 11.43
N ASN A 114 13.87 -3.91 10.49
CA ASN A 114 14.69 -4.59 9.50
C ASN A 114 14.63 -3.84 8.14
N MET A 115 15.78 -3.71 7.48
CA MET A 115 15.88 -2.97 6.21
C MET A 115 15.20 -3.69 5.04
N LEU A 116 15.35 -5.02 4.94
CA LEU A 116 14.65 -5.82 3.93
C LEU A 116 13.13 -5.65 4.03
N ASP A 117 12.57 -5.68 5.23
CA ASP A 117 11.14 -5.43 5.46
C ASP A 117 10.73 -4.00 5.07
N SER A 118 11.60 -3.01 5.31
CA SER A 118 11.37 -1.63 4.91
C SER A 118 11.38 -1.46 3.38
N LEU A 119 12.30 -2.14 2.69
CA LEU A 119 12.38 -2.18 1.23
C LEU A 119 11.15 -2.88 0.63
N GLU A 120 10.73 -4.02 1.19
CA GLU A 120 9.52 -4.74 0.73
C GLU A 120 8.26 -3.93 0.97
N LEU A 121 8.15 -3.25 2.11
CA LEU A 121 7.05 -2.34 2.38
C LEU A 121 7.05 -1.14 1.43
N TYR A 122 8.22 -0.60 1.11
CA TYR A 122 8.35 0.48 0.15
C TYR A 122 7.96 0.05 -1.27
N ARG A 123 8.44 -1.12 -1.72
CA ARG A 123 8.06 -1.74 -3.00
C ARG A 123 6.55 -1.98 -3.07
N ALA A 124 5.99 -2.59 -2.03
CA ALA A 124 4.55 -2.75 -1.89
C ALA A 124 3.83 -1.40 -1.97
N GLY A 125 4.28 -0.40 -1.22
CA GLY A 125 3.73 0.94 -1.26
C GLY A 125 3.67 1.54 -2.66
N ARG A 126 4.72 1.33 -3.47
CA ARG A 126 4.78 1.80 -4.86
C ARG A 126 3.82 1.07 -5.80
N LEU A 127 3.44 -0.17 -5.49
CA LEU A 127 2.41 -0.89 -6.24
C LEU A 127 1.01 -0.34 -5.97
N PHE A 128 0.75 0.09 -4.72
CA PHE A 128 -0.59 0.48 -4.29
C PHE A 128 -0.84 1.99 -4.40
N PHE A 129 0.12 2.84 -4.02
CA PHE A 129 -0.10 4.28 -3.93
C PHE A 129 0.42 5.03 -5.15
N LYS A 130 -0.38 5.99 -5.62
CA LYS A 130 0.01 6.89 -6.71
C LYS A 130 1.06 7.93 -6.28
N SER A 131 1.04 8.37 -5.03
CA SER A 131 1.93 9.43 -4.55
C SER A 131 3.02 8.93 -3.60
N ASP A 132 4.25 9.37 -3.89
CA ASP A 132 5.44 9.16 -3.06
C ASP A 132 5.33 9.80 -1.68
N GLN A 133 4.42 10.74 -1.52
CA GLN A 133 4.15 11.44 -0.28
C GLN A 133 3.75 10.50 0.87
N CYS A 134 3.04 9.42 0.59
CA CYS A 134 2.68 8.40 1.58
C CYS A 134 3.89 7.54 2.01
N LEU A 135 4.94 7.51 1.17
CA LEU A 135 6.13 6.67 1.28
C LEU A 135 7.39 7.44 1.65
N GLN A 136 7.30 8.77 1.83
CA GLN A 136 8.46 9.63 2.04
C GLN A 136 9.32 9.20 3.24
N GLY A 137 8.69 8.77 4.33
CA GLY A 137 9.41 8.26 5.51
C GLY A 137 10.22 7.01 5.23
N LEU A 138 9.68 6.08 4.44
CA LEU A 138 10.39 4.88 3.98
C LEU A 138 11.52 5.25 3.02
N PHE A 139 11.24 6.14 2.06
CA PHE A 139 12.25 6.62 1.11
C PHE A 139 13.46 7.22 1.83
N HIS A 140 13.27 8.16 2.76
CA HIS A 140 14.37 8.77 3.49
C HIS A 140 15.17 7.76 4.32
N HIS A 141 14.49 6.78 4.91
CA HIS A 141 15.14 5.73 5.69
C HIS A 141 16.04 4.85 4.80
N ILE A 142 15.52 4.40 3.65
CA ILE A 142 16.27 3.61 2.68
C ILE A 142 17.43 4.42 2.08
N HIS A 143 17.19 5.70 1.77
CA HIS A 143 18.22 6.58 1.22
C HIS A 143 19.39 6.73 2.19
N ARG A 144 19.11 7.02 3.47
CA ARG A 144 20.15 7.13 4.49
C ARG A 144 20.95 5.85 4.64
N TYR A 145 20.27 4.70 4.69
CA TYR A 145 20.94 3.39 4.76
C TYR A 145 21.93 3.17 3.62
N LEU A 146 21.56 3.56 2.40
CA LEU A 146 22.42 3.46 1.23
C LEU A 146 23.55 4.52 1.25
N GLU A 147 23.28 5.73 1.74
CA GLU A 147 24.29 6.79 1.90
C GLU A 147 25.39 6.43 2.91
N ASP A 148 25.03 5.72 3.97
CA ASP A 148 25.95 5.29 5.02
C ASP A 148 27.03 4.30 4.51
N GLY A 149 26.96 3.89 3.24
CA GLY A 149 27.95 3.03 2.59
C GLY A 149 27.84 1.56 3.01
N THR A 150 26.76 1.20 3.71
CA THR A 150 26.47 -0.20 4.07
C THR A 150 26.12 -0.96 2.79
N MET A 151 26.86 -2.03 2.50
CA MET A 151 26.55 -2.90 1.36
C MET A 151 25.22 -3.62 1.63
N PRO A 152 24.21 -3.49 0.75
CA PRO A 152 22.96 -4.20 0.94
C PRO A 152 23.16 -5.72 0.87
N SER A 153 22.39 -6.46 1.67
CA SER A 153 22.38 -7.92 1.59
C SER A 153 21.80 -8.40 0.26
N PHE A 154 22.04 -9.66 -0.10
CA PHE A 154 21.51 -10.22 -1.36
C PHE A 154 19.98 -10.09 -1.47
N GLY A 155 19.25 -10.39 -0.39
CA GLY A 155 17.80 -10.21 -0.36
C GLY A 155 17.36 -8.76 -0.55
N GLU A 156 18.11 -7.79 0.01
CA GLU A 156 17.83 -6.36 -0.19
C GLU A 156 18.07 -5.94 -1.64
N LEU A 157 19.14 -6.44 -2.26
CA LEU A 157 19.43 -6.21 -3.68
C LEU A 157 18.36 -6.79 -4.58
N GLU A 158 17.84 -7.99 -4.31
CA GLU A 158 16.72 -8.57 -5.07
C GLU A 158 15.50 -7.65 -5.06
N VAL A 159 15.15 -7.09 -3.90
CA VAL A 159 14.02 -6.17 -3.76
C VAL A 159 14.29 -4.84 -4.46
N ILE A 160 15.50 -4.29 -4.34
CA ILE A 160 15.92 -3.06 -5.03
C ILE A 160 15.86 -3.26 -6.54
N CYS A 161 16.35 -4.38 -7.07
CA CYS A 161 16.29 -4.71 -8.49
C CYS A 161 14.86 -4.78 -9.01
N LYS A 162 13.92 -5.29 -8.23
CA LYS A 162 12.48 -5.29 -8.58
C LYS A 162 11.86 -3.89 -8.62
N LEU A 163 12.51 -2.85 -8.08
CA LEU A 163 12.08 -1.45 -8.24
C LEU A 163 12.48 -0.87 -9.60
N LYS A 164 13.42 -1.51 -10.33
CA LYS A 164 13.87 -1.06 -11.66
C LYS A 164 12.74 -0.98 -12.67
N ASP A 165 11.80 -1.93 -12.59
CA ASP A 165 10.67 -2.07 -13.51
C ASP A 165 9.68 -0.89 -13.40
N ALA A 166 9.80 -0.07 -12.36
CA ALA A 166 9.06 1.19 -12.22
C ALA A 166 9.68 2.39 -12.98
N PHE A 167 10.64 2.14 -13.89
CA PHE A 167 11.41 3.08 -14.74
C PHE A 167 11.96 4.32 -14.01
N ASN A 168 13.29 4.42 -13.91
CA ASN A 168 14.00 5.57 -13.34
C ASN A 168 13.73 5.80 -11.84
N HIS A 169 13.52 4.70 -11.11
CA HIS A 169 13.18 4.78 -9.70
C HIS A 169 14.37 5.29 -8.86
N LYS A 170 14.17 6.39 -8.11
CA LYS A 170 15.21 7.09 -7.34
C LYS A 170 16.04 6.16 -6.45
N VAL A 171 15.38 5.26 -5.71
CA VAL A 171 16.06 4.27 -4.83
C VAL A 171 16.96 3.33 -5.63
N TYR A 172 16.49 2.81 -6.77
CA TYR A 172 17.28 1.90 -7.59
C TYR A 172 18.50 2.60 -8.17
N ASN A 173 18.30 3.77 -8.78
CA ASN A 173 19.40 4.56 -9.35
C ASN A 173 20.44 4.93 -8.30
N PHE A 174 19.99 5.32 -7.10
CA PHE A 174 20.86 5.66 -6.00
C PHE A 174 21.65 4.44 -5.52
N ALA A 175 21.00 3.29 -5.32
CA ALA A 175 21.67 2.05 -4.94
C ALA A 175 22.74 1.63 -5.98
N VAL A 176 22.43 1.73 -7.28
CA VAL A 176 23.41 1.44 -8.34
C VAL A 176 24.62 2.37 -8.27
N ALA A 177 24.41 3.67 -8.08
CA ALA A 177 25.50 4.65 -7.97
C ALA A 177 26.39 4.40 -6.73
N VAL A 178 25.76 4.10 -5.58
CA VAL A 178 26.48 3.74 -4.35
C VAL A 178 27.31 2.48 -4.57
N MET A 179 26.72 1.41 -5.10
CA MET A 179 27.44 0.16 -5.36
C MET A 179 28.61 0.35 -6.32
N ALA A 180 28.43 1.07 -7.43
CA ALA A 180 29.52 1.39 -8.35
C ALA A 180 30.67 2.14 -7.68
N THR A 181 30.36 3.02 -6.72
CA THR A 181 31.36 3.75 -5.94
C THR A 181 32.10 2.86 -4.95
N ILE A 182 31.41 1.90 -4.32
CA ILE A 182 32.04 0.94 -3.40
C ILE A 182 32.98 0.02 -4.17
N TYR A 183 32.53 -0.55 -5.30
CA TYR A 183 33.34 -1.47 -6.11
C TYR A 183 34.52 -0.82 -6.83
N SER A 184 34.47 0.48 -7.12
CA SER A 184 35.62 1.20 -7.72
C SER A 184 36.71 1.56 -6.70
N LYS A 185 36.45 1.40 -5.41
CA LYS A 185 37.39 1.66 -4.30
C LYS A 185 37.96 0.41 -3.64
N ALA A 186 37.45 -0.77 -3.99
CA ALA A 186 37.90 -2.08 -3.49
C ALA A 186 38.95 -2.68 -4.43
#